data_AF-A0A7W9MWC2-F1
#
_entry.id   AF-A0A7W9MWC2-F1
#
_cell.length_a   1.000
_cell.length_b   1.000
_cell.length_c   1.000
_cell.angle_alpha   90.00
_cell.angle_beta   90.00
_cell.angle_gamma   90.00
#
_symmetry.space_group_name_H-M   'P 1'
#
loop_
_entity.id
_entity.type
_entity.pdbx_description
1 polymer ?
#
loop_
_entity_poly.entity_id
_entity_poly.type
_entity_poly.pdbx_seq_one_letter_code
_entity_poly.pdbx_strand_id
1 'polypeptide(L)'
;MSVRGWKYAAGLAVLPLALVACGSDTPGTDGSGGPAVSIDTPAPSLTPTQTPSATPSATPAVTPTTTPTGGPTPTKTPGKPVETPTPLKPIRLTNSMLLTGGEVAKGDPKRGWAATAGSASTPICGRGSTRGDGVLGALSRNYTNGLDASGGQWLTRYKDAASAKAAYEEILKTIASCKSARPAPTHARKITEDRAVAVGDATRIVRWYDYPLPSDQGSEDGGFPYAVTRKGAIVSVVAFREMGKGIKPANFEAIARSAAAHLA
;
A
#
# COMPACT_ATOMS: atom_id res chain seq x y z
N MET A 1 -19.28 60.69 7.35
CA MET A 1 -18.19 60.34 6.41
C MET A 1 -18.74 59.35 5.40
N SER A 2 -18.63 59.72 4.13
CA SER A 2 -19.15 59.04 2.95
C SER A 2 -18.07 58.12 2.37
N VAL A 3 -18.45 56.90 1.98
CA VAL A 3 -18.00 56.19 0.75
C VAL A 3 -18.88 54.94 0.59
N ARG A 4 -19.83 54.96 -0.35
CA ARG A 4 -19.73 54.46 -1.74
C ARG A 4 -19.63 52.95 -1.84
N GLY A 5 -20.69 52.37 -2.41
CA GLY A 5 -20.80 50.95 -2.73
C GLY A 5 -20.05 50.54 -3.98
N TRP A 6 -19.99 49.24 -4.20
CA TRP A 6 -19.57 48.63 -5.45
C TRP A 6 -20.53 47.49 -5.79
N LYS A 7 -21.25 47.63 -6.90
CA LYS A 7 -21.99 46.55 -7.55
C LYS A 7 -21.03 45.86 -8.52
N TYR A 8 -20.87 44.54 -8.40
CA TYR A 8 -20.28 43.72 -9.46
C TYR A 8 -21.41 43.01 -10.19
N ALA A 9 -21.50 43.30 -11.49
CA ALA A 9 -22.37 42.61 -12.43
C ALA A 9 -21.74 41.26 -12.78
N ALA A 10 -22.51 40.18 -12.60
CA ALA A 10 -22.17 38.85 -13.08
C ALA A 10 -22.51 38.76 -14.57
N GLY A 11 -21.49 38.72 -15.43
CA GLY A 11 -21.61 38.35 -16.82
C GLY A 11 -21.64 36.82 -16.94
N LEU A 12 -22.81 36.27 -17.26
CA LEU A 12 -22.99 34.89 -17.70
C LEU A 12 -22.52 34.78 -19.16
N ALA A 13 -21.33 34.22 -19.36
CA ALA A 13 -20.88 33.77 -20.68
C ALA A 13 -21.28 32.29 -20.84
N VAL A 14 -22.36 32.05 -21.59
CA VAL A 14 -22.77 30.71 -22.04
C VAL A 14 -21.92 30.38 -23.27
N LEU A 15 -20.97 29.46 -23.11
CA LEU A 15 -20.25 28.84 -24.21
C LEU A 15 -20.99 27.57 -24.64
N PRO A 16 -21.39 27.43 -25.93
CA PRO A 16 -21.95 26.20 -26.43
C PRO A 16 -20.85 25.13 -26.56
N LEU A 17 -21.01 24.02 -25.85
CA LEU A 17 -20.33 22.76 -26.14
C LEU A 17 -20.81 22.25 -27.51
N ALA A 18 -19.94 22.25 -28.51
CA ALA A 18 -20.12 21.44 -29.70
C ALA A 18 -19.75 19.97 -29.37
N LEU A 19 -20.77 19.13 -29.25
CA LEU A 19 -20.64 17.68 -29.33
C LEU A 19 -20.27 17.32 -30.78
N VAL A 20 -19.06 16.80 -31.00
CA VAL A 20 -18.74 16.04 -32.22
C VAL A 20 -18.61 14.58 -31.80
N ALA A 21 -19.56 13.78 -32.29
CA ALA A 21 -19.56 12.34 -32.25
C ALA A 21 -19.60 11.81 -33.69
N CYS A 22 -19.18 10.55 -33.83
CA CYS A 22 -19.23 9.64 -34.99
C CYS A 22 -17.95 9.53 -35.83
N GLY A 23 -17.49 8.28 -36.01
CA GLY A 23 -16.57 7.89 -37.07
C GLY A 23 -15.77 6.61 -36.79
N SER A 24 -16.44 5.49 -36.57
CA SER A 24 -15.84 4.14 -36.69
C SER A 24 -15.75 3.70 -38.16
N ASP A 25 -14.78 2.83 -38.42
CA ASP A 25 -14.58 1.93 -39.56
C ASP A 25 -14.09 2.50 -40.91
N THR A 26 -12.87 2.10 -41.26
CA THR A 26 -12.54 1.62 -42.61
C THR A 26 -11.49 0.51 -42.54
N PRO A 27 -11.71 -0.65 -43.20
CA PRO A 27 -10.70 -1.65 -43.47
C PRO A 27 -10.05 -1.42 -44.84
N GLY A 28 -8.75 -1.70 -44.95
CA GLY A 28 -8.06 -1.88 -46.23
C GLY A 28 -6.60 -1.39 -46.19
N THR A 29 -5.64 -2.31 -46.09
CA THR A 29 -4.81 -2.85 -47.19
C THR A 29 -3.91 -1.82 -47.89
N ASP A 30 -2.61 -2.02 -47.71
CA ASP A 30 -1.50 -1.99 -48.70
C ASP A 30 -0.25 -1.47 -47.96
N GLY A 31 0.77 -2.26 -47.69
CA GLY A 31 1.62 -2.87 -48.71
C GLY A 31 2.92 -2.08 -48.78
N SER A 32 3.93 -2.45 -47.98
CA SER A 32 5.34 -2.17 -48.31
C SER A 32 6.27 -3.02 -47.47
N GLY A 33 6.99 -3.90 -48.17
CA GLY A 33 7.96 -4.83 -47.63
C GLY A 33 9.18 -4.12 -47.05
N GLY A 34 9.55 -4.55 -45.84
CA GLY A 34 10.89 -4.38 -45.28
C GLY A 34 11.60 -5.74 -45.27
N PRO A 35 12.92 -5.79 -45.51
CA PRO A 35 13.66 -7.04 -45.60
C PRO A 35 13.64 -7.80 -44.27
N ALA A 36 13.31 -9.09 -44.34
CA ALA A 36 13.38 -10.01 -43.23
C ALA A 36 14.84 -10.22 -42.81
N VAL A 37 15.25 -9.57 -41.72
CA VAL A 37 16.48 -9.91 -41.02
C VAL A 37 16.21 -11.18 -40.21
N SER A 38 16.74 -12.31 -40.68
CA SER A 38 16.77 -13.55 -39.90
C SER A 38 17.74 -13.35 -38.73
N ILE A 39 17.22 -13.39 -37.52
CA ILE A 39 18.03 -13.34 -36.30
C ILE A 39 18.09 -14.78 -35.77
N ASP A 40 19.27 -15.38 -35.86
CA ASP A 40 19.55 -16.72 -35.34
C ASP A 40 19.21 -16.81 -33.86
N THR A 41 18.34 -17.75 -33.52
CA THR A 41 17.95 -18.07 -32.15
C THR A 41 18.95 -19.08 -31.59
N PRO A 42 19.78 -18.73 -30.58
CA PRO A 42 20.64 -19.73 -29.95
C PRO A 42 19.79 -20.72 -29.15
N ALA A 43 20.00 -22.00 -29.42
CA ALA A 43 19.36 -23.11 -28.73
C ALA A 43 19.72 -23.13 -27.22
N PRO A 44 18.79 -23.47 -26.32
CA PRO A 44 19.09 -23.59 -24.91
C PRO A 44 19.98 -24.81 -24.64
N SER A 45 21.18 -24.58 -24.11
CA SER A 45 22.03 -25.64 -23.55
C SER A 45 21.51 -26.07 -22.19
N LEU A 46 20.98 -27.30 -22.12
CA LEU A 46 20.63 -27.96 -20.87
C LEU A 46 21.86 -28.70 -20.35
N THR A 47 22.57 -28.09 -19.40
CA THR A 47 23.62 -28.80 -18.63
C THR A 47 23.08 -29.10 -17.22
N PRO A 48 22.63 -30.33 -16.92
CA PRO A 48 22.31 -30.73 -15.56
C PRO A 48 23.60 -31.00 -14.79
N THR A 49 23.94 -30.16 -13.82
CA THR A 49 25.04 -30.43 -12.89
C THR A 49 24.50 -30.85 -11.52
N GLN A 50 24.42 -32.17 -11.37
CA GLN A 50 24.77 -32.98 -10.19
C GLN A 50 24.45 -32.40 -8.80
N THR A 51 23.47 -33.03 -8.16
CA THR A 51 23.22 -33.02 -6.71
C THR A 51 24.36 -33.72 -5.97
N PRO A 52 25.02 -33.09 -4.98
CA PRO A 52 25.73 -33.81 -3.95
C PRO A 52 24.78 -34.18 -2.81
N SER A 53 24.57 -35.49 -2.70
CA SER A 53 24.09 -36.18 -1.50
C SER A 53 25.08 -35.98 -0.36
N ALA A 54 24.60 -35.56 0.82
CA ALA A 54 25.36 -35.59 2.06
C ALA A 54 24.52 -36.26 3.16
N THR A 55 24.79 -37.56 3.29
CA THR A 55 24.98 -38.36 4.51
C THR A 55 24.26 -37.93 5.80
N PRO A 56 23.31 -38.73 6.33
CA PRO A 56 22.88 -38.61 7.72
C PRO A 56 23.98 -39.16 8.64
N SER A 57 24.41 -38.38 9.64
CA SER A 57 25.38 -38.84 10.63
C SER A 57 24.94 -38.51 12.05
N ALA A 58 25.03 -39.56 12.87
CA ALA A 58 25.04 -39.64 14.32
C ALA A 58 23.74 -39.28 15.08
N THR A 59 22.97 -40.33 15.35
CA THR A 59 22.15 -40.48 16.56
C THR A 59 23.04 -40.39 17.82
N PRO A 60 22.82 -39.45 18.74
CA PRO A 60 23.40 -39.52 20.07
C PRO A 60 22.65 -40.56 20.90
N ALA A 61 23.42 -41.45 21.52
CA ALA A 61 22.97 -42.49 22.41
C ALA A 61 22.22 -41.94 23.63
N VAL A 62 21.09 -42.58 23.93
CA VAL A 62 20.33 -42.40 25.17
C VAL A 62 21.18 -42.89 26.33
N THR A 63 21.50 -42.01 27.28
CA THR A 63 22.00 -42.41 28.60
C THR A 63 20.81 -42.43 29.56
N PRO A 64 20.38 -43.59 30.07
CA PRO A 64 19.36 -43.66 31.10
C PRO A 64 20.03 -43.56 32.46
N THR A 65 19.81 -42.47 33.20
CA THR A 65 20.16 -42.50 34.63
C THR A 65 19.26 -41.63 35.51
N THR A 66 18.94 -42.28 36.64
CA THR A 66 18.39 -41.80 37.91
C THR A 66 16.97 -41.26 37.92
N THR A 67 16.05 -42.18 38.20
CA THR A 67 14.85 -41.98 39.02
C THR A 67 15.14 -41.07 40.22
N PRO A 68 14.50 -39.90 40.34
CA PRO A 68 14.37 -39.21 41.61
C PRO A 68 13.28 -39.89 42.42
N THR A 69 13.70 -40.48 43.54
CA THR A 69 12.86 -40.94 44.64
C THR A 69 11.89 -39.84 45.07
N GLY A 70 10.65 -40.24 45.41
CA GLY A 70 9.52 -39.38 45.70
C GLY A 70 9.84 -38.19 46.61
N GLY A 71 9.75 -36.99 46.03
CA GLY A 71 9.55 -35.76 46.78
C GLY A 71 8.07 -35.61 47.18
N PRO A 72 7.77 -35.00 48.34
CA PRO A 72 6.41 -34.83 48.82
C PRO A 72 5.56 -34.08 47.78
N THR A 73 4.40 -34.65 47.47
CA THR A 73 3.36 -34.03 46.65
C THR A 73 3.12 -32.60 47.14
N PRO A 74 3.43 -31.56 46.36
CA PRO A 74 3.07 -30.20 46.77
C PRO A 74 1.55 -30.12 46.81
N THR A 75 1.03 -29.88 48.01
CA THR A 75 -0.36 -29.51 48.25
C THR A 75 -0.73 -28.42 47.26
N LYS A 76 -1.71 -28.70 46.37
CA LYS A 76 -2.29 -27.69 45.47
C LYS A 76 -2.85 -26.56 46.32
N THR A 77 -2.06 -25.51 46.52
CA THR A 77 -2.58 -24.21 46.92
C THR A 77 -3.69 -23.86 45.92
N PRO A 78 -4.91 -23.55 46.37
CA PRO A 78 -5.97 -23.10 45.48
C PRO A 78 -5.43 -21.96 44.63
N GLY A 79 -5.25 -22.24 43.33
CA GLY A 79 -4.77 -21.26 42.39
C GLY A 79 -5.71 -20.06 42.44
N LYS A 80 -5.12 -18.87 42.56
CA LYS A 80 -5.84 -17.59 42.42
C LYS A 80 -6.78 -17.72 41.21
N PRO A 81 -8.06 -17.32 41.31
CA PRO A 81 -9.02 -17.46 40.22
C PRO A 81 -8.37 -16.98 38.92
N VAL A 82 -8.31 -17.88 37.93
CA VAL A 82 -7.90 -17.50 36.56
C VAL A 82 -8.87 -16.40 36.16
N GLU A 83 -8.38 -15.17 36.10
CA GLU A 83 -9.20 -14.05 35.64
C GLU A 83 -9.64 -14.38 34.22
N THR A 84 -10.93 -14.71 34.08
CA THR A 84 -11.56 -14.87 32.78
C THR A 84 -11.32 -13.57 32.01
N PRO A 85 -10.60 -13.59 30.89
CA PRO A 85 -10.29 -12.37 30.16
C PRO A 85 -11.60 -11.69 29.77
N THR A 86 -11.82 -10.50 30.31
CA THR A 86 -12.99 -9.68 29.97
C THR A 86 -13.03 -9.51 28.46
N PRO A 87 -14.15 -9.81 27.79
CA PRO A 87 -14.27 -9.64 26.35
C PRO A 87 -13.93 -8.19 25.98
N LEU A 88 -12.84 -8.00 25.22
CA LEU A 88 -12.47 -6.67 24.73
C LEU A 88 -13.63 -6.13 23.88
N LYS A 89 -14.11 -4.93 24.25
CA LYS A 89 -15.17 -4.26 23.51
C LYS A 89 -14.73 -4.08 22.06
N PRO A 90 -15.59 -4.40 21.06
CA PRO A 90 -15.23 -4.25 19.65
C PRO A 90 -14.82 -2.81 19.35
N ILE A 91 -13.61 -2.61 18.83
CA ILE A 91 -13.12 -1.29 18.45
C ILE A 91 -14.00 -0.75 17.32
N ARG A 92 -14.54 0.46 17.46
CA ARG A 92 -15.29 1.14 16.40
C ARG A 92 -14.34 2.09 15.67
N LEU A 93 -14.33 2.03 14.34
CA LEU A 93 -13.57 3.00 13.54
C LEU A 93 -14.22 4.38 13.63
N THR A 94 -13.42 5.42 13.83
CA THR A 94 -13.88 6.81 13.95
C THR A 94 -13.07 7.74 13.03
N ASN A 95 -13.65 8.88 12.66
CA ASN A 95 -12.97 9.87 11.82
C ASN A 95 -11.70 10.48 12.46
N SER A 96 -11.54 10.37 13.78
CA SER A 96 -10.33 10.79 14.49
C SER A 96 -9.14 9.85 14.26
N MET A 97 -9.39 8.63 13.76
CA MET A 97 -8.35 7.68 13.38
C MET A 97 -7.73 7.99 12.00
N LEU A 98 -8.37 8.88 11.22
CA LEU A 98 -7.92 9.31 9.90
C LEU A 98 -7.15 10.62 10.00
N LEU A 99 -6.01 10.71 9.29
CA LEU A 99 -5.26 11.94 9.13
C LEU A 99 -6.13 13.04 8.54
N THR A 100 -5.99 14.24 9.04
CA THR A 100 -6.54 15.46 8.43
C THR A 100 -5.70 15.88 7.21
N GLY A 101 -6.27 16.74 6.36
CA GLY A 101 -5.50 17.34 5.27
C GLY A 101 -4.30 18.14 5.78
N GLY A 102 -4.46 18.84 6.91
CA GLY A 102 -3.39 19.60 7.55
C GLY A 102 -2.22 18.74 8.04
N GLU A 103 -2.49 17.52 8.54
CA GLU A 103 -1.43 16.59 8.95
C GLU A 103 -0.65 16.03 7.76
N VAL A 104 -1.34 15.71 6.66
CA VAL A 104 -0.68 15.30 5.40
C VAL A 104 0.15 16.47 4.85
N ALA A 105 -0.41 17.68 4.83
CA ALA A 105 0.30 18.89 4.42
C ALA A 105 1.52 19.18 5.32
N LYS A 106 1.44 18.95 6.63
CA LYS A 106 2.59 19.10 7.52
C LYS A 106 3.72 18.11 7.20
N GLY A 107 3.36 16.87 6.83
CA GLY A 107 4.32 15.86 6.39
C GLY A 107 4.95 16.18 5.03
N ASP A 108 4.21 16.88 4.16
CA ASP A 108 4.68 17.30 2.83
C ASP A 108 4.27 18.75 2.47
N PRO A 109 4.95 19.75 3.07
CA PRO A 109 4.47 21.14 3.10
C PRO A 109 4.49 21.85 1.76
N LYS A 110 5.25 21.35 0.78
CA LYS A 110 5.39 22.02 -0.53
C LYS A 110 4.27 21.69 -1.51
N ARG A 111 3.46 20.66 -1.21
CA ARG A 111 2.54 20.08 -2.20
C ARG A 111 1.09 20.50 -2.01
N GLY A 112 0.75 21.20 -0.92
CA GLY A 112 -0.58 21.79 -0.74
C GLY A 112 -1.71 20.77 -0.54
N TRP A 113 -1.40 19.65 0.14
CA TRP A 113 -2.37 18.59 0.39
C TRP A 113 -3.63 19.08 1.14
N ALA A 114 -4.79 18.63 0.66
CA ALA A 114 -6.06 18.82 1.32
C ALA A 114 -6.83 17.49 1.39
N ALA A 115 -7.61 17.31 2.45
CA ALA A 115 -8.59 16.22 2.51
C ALA A 115 -9.83 16.62 1.72
N THR A 116 -10.42 15.66 0.99
CA THR A 116 -11.68 15.90 0.27
C THR A 116 -12.82 15.06 0.85
N ALA A 117 -14.06 15.46 0.58
CA ALA A 117 -15.25 14.72 0.96
C ALA A 117 -15.46 13.43 0.14
N GLY A 118 -14.66 13.23 -0.91
CA GLY A 118 -14.74 12.06 -1.77
C GLY A 118 -14.15 10.80 -1.14
N SER A 119 -14.54 9.65 -1.70
CA SER A 119 -13.89 8.37 -1.41
C SER A 119 -12.41 8.42 -1.79
N ALA A 120 -11.58 7.74 -0.99
CA ALA A 120 -10.16 7.63 -1.27
C ALA A 120 -9.90 7.01 -2.65
N SER A 121 -9.03 7.67 -3.43
CA SER A 121 -8.67 7.24 -4.79
C SER A 121 -8.06 5.85 -4.79
N THR A 122 -8.51 4.96 -5.67
CA THR A 122 -7.97 3.59 -5.77
C THR A 122 -6.44 3.64 -5.98
N PRO A 123 -5.64 2.99 -5.12
CA PRO A 123 -4.19 2.98 -5.30
C PRO A 123 -3.79 2.23 -6.56
N ILE A 124 -2.55 2.44 -6.98
CA ILE A 124 -1.97 1.82 -8.17
C ILE A 124 -2.05 0.28 -8.13
N CYS A 125 -1.99 -0.33 -6.94
CA CYS A 125 -2.07 -1.77 -6.75
C CYS A 125 -3.49 -2.28 -6.48
N GLY A 126 -4.50 -1.45 -6.78
CA GLY A 126 -5.90 -1.81 -6.71
C GLY A 126 -6.42 -2.03 -5.30
N ARG A 127 -7.64 -2.54 -5.21
CA ARG A 127 -8.37 -2.70 -3.94
C ARG A 127 -7.69 -3.65 -2.95
N GLY A 128 -7.03 -4.71 -3.42
CA GLY A 128 -6.33 -5.66 -2.55
C GLY A 128 -5.12 -5.05 -1.82
N SER A 129 -4.62 -3.91 -2.29
CA SER A 129 -3.54 -3.18 -1.61
C SER A 129 -4.00 -2.33 -0.42
N THR A 130 -5.31 -2.25 -0.15
CA THR A 130 -5.86 -1.42 0.95
C THR A 130 -6.68 -2.19 1.97
N ARG A 131 -7.00 -3.46 1.69
CA ARG A 131 -7.76 -4.35 2.57
C ARG A 131 -7.49 -5.80 2.21
N GLY A 132 -7.47 -6.66 3.23
CA GLY A 132 -7.54 -8.12 3.05
C GLY A 132 -8.96 -8.64 3.22
N ASP A 133 -9.09 -9.96 3.37
CA ASP A 133 -10.37 -10.63 3.57
C ASP A 133 -10.93 -10.47 5.00
N GLY A 134 -12.24 -10.69 5.17
CA GLY A 134 -12.89 -10.73 6.49
C GLY A 134 -13.05 -9.35 7.17
N VAL A 135 -13.17 -8.28 6.38
CA VAL A 135 -13.37 -6.91 6.89
C VAL A 135 -14.73 -6.78 7.58
N LEU A 136 -14.71 -6.40 8.86
CA LEU A 136 -15.90 -6.14 9.70
C LEU A 136 -16.25 -4.66 9.84
N GLY A 137 -15.45 -3.78 9.24
CA GLY A 137 -15.67 -2.34 9.21
C GLY A 137 -14.58 -1.65 8.41
N ALA A 138 -14.96 -0.63 7.64
CA ALA A 138 -14.02 0.15 6.85
C ALA A 138 -14.31 1.63 6.97
N LEU A 139 -13.26 2.44 6.95
CA LEU A 139 -13.32 3.89 6.92
C LEU A 139 -12.19 4.39 6.03
N SER A 140 -12.41 5.45 5.25
CA SER A 140 -11.36 5.99 4.40
C SER A 140 -11.46 7.50 4.25
N ARG A 141 -10.34 8.13 3.91
CA ARG A 141 -10.28 9.55 3.55
C ARG A 141 -9.40 9.75 2.34
N ASN A 142 -9.85 10.60 1.42
CA ASN A 142 -9.10 11.00 0.24
C ASN A 142 -8.25 12.24 0.52
N TYR A 143 -7.07 12.30 -0.07
CA TYR A 143 -6.20 13.46 -0.11
C TYR A 143 -5.83 13.81 -1.54
N THR A 144 -5.75 15.11 -1.85
CA THR A 144 -5.28 15.59 -3.14
C THR A 144 -4.72 17.00 -2.99
N ASN A 145 -3.89 17.42 -3.95
CA ASN A 145 -3.54 18.82 -4.15
C ASN A 145 -4.33 19.48 -5.30
N GLY A 146 -5.27 18.75 -5.91
CA GLY A 146 -6.09 19.25 -7.02
C GLY A 146 -5.40 19.28 -8.39
N LEU A 147 -4.16 18.78 -8.49
CA LEU A 147 -3.36 18.84 -9.72
C LEU A 147 -2.82 17.45 -10.07
N ASP A 148 -1.68 17.08 -9.49
CA ASP A 148 -0.82 15.97 -9.93
C ASP A 148 -0.62 14.90 -8.84
N ALA A 149 -1.20 15.10 -7.65
CA ALA A 149 -1.05 14.22 -6.52
C ALA A 149 -2.41 13.88 -5.89
N SER A 150 -2.63 12.58 -5.67
CA SER A 150 -3.81 12.06 -4.98
C SER A 150 -3.46 10.85 -4.13
N GLY A 151 -4.35 10.48 -3.23
CA GLY A 151 -4.21 9.27 -2.44
C GLY A 151 -5.21 9.20 -1.33
N GLY A 152 -4.91 8.38 -0.33
CA GLY A 152 -5.83 8.21 0.77
C GLY A 152 -5.26 7.43 1.93
N GLN A 153 -6.08 7.40 2.97
CA GLN A 153 -5.92 6.49 4.08
C GLN A 153 -7.14 5.56 4.11
N TRP A 154 -6.89 4.26 4.27
CA TRP A 154 -7.90 3.23 4.46
C TRP A 154 -7.68 2.56 5.81
N LEU A 155 -8.72 2.57 6.63
CA LEU A 155 -8.78 1.82 7.87
C LEU A 155 -9.70 0.64 7.67
N THR A 156 -9.25 -0.54 8.04
CA THR A 156 -10.05 -1.75 8.06
C THR A 156 -9.96 -2.41 9.42
N ARG A 157 -11.11 -2.86 9.93
CA ARG A 157 -11.25 -3.60 11.17
C ARG A 157 -11.53 -5.05 10.86
N TYR A 158 -10.86 -5.94 11.58
CA TYR A 158 -11.03 -7.38 11.50
C TYR A 158 -11.58 -7.93 12.82
N LYS A 159 -11.87 -9.23 12.84
CA LYS A 159 -12.41 -9.93 14.02
C LYS A 159 -11.49 -9.80 15.24
N ASP A 160 -10.20 -9.98 15.02
CA ASP A 160 -9.17 -10.03 16.05
C ASP A 160 -7.80 -9.65 15.45
N ALA A 161 -6.78 -9.61 16.32
CA ALA A 161 -5.41 -9.25 15.93
C ALA A 161 -4.75 -10.28 15.00
N ALA A 162 -5.16 -11.54 15.05
CA ALA A 162 -4.66 -12.59 14.17
C ALA A 162 -5.20 -12.42 12.75
N SER A 163 -6.50 -12.14 12.62
CA SER A 163 -7.15 -11.81 11.35
C SER A 163 -6.56 -10.54 10.74
N ALA A 164 -6.31 -9.50 11.56
CA ALA A 164 -5.64 -8.29 11.11
C ALA A 164 -4.18 -8.53 10.68
N LYS A 165 -3.48 -9.49 11.30
CA LYS A 165 -2.13 -9.90 10.88
C LYS A 165 -2.16 -10.57 9.50
N ALA A 166 -3.08 -11.51 9.29
CA ALA A 166 -3.24 -12.18 8.00
C ALA A 166 -3.53 -11.15 6.88
N ALA A 167 -4.47 -10.23 7.13
CA ALA A 167 -4.78 -9.17 6.17
C ALA A 167 -3.60 -8.22 5.90
N TYR A 168 -2.84 -7.85 6.94
CA TYR A 168 -1.62 -7.05 6.80
C TYR A 168 -0.58 -7.74 5.89
N GLU A 169 -0.35 -9.03 6.09
CA GLU A 169 0.60 -9.82 5.28
C GLU A 169 0.11 -9.98 3.83
N GLU A 170 -1.20 -10.20 3.64
CA GLU A 170 -1.84 -10.28 2.33
C GLU A 170 -1.74 -8.96 1.54
N ILE A 171 -1.99 -7.83 2.21
CA ILE A 171 -1.86 -6.50 1.61
C ILE A 171 -0.42 -6.27 1.16
N LEU A 172 0.56 -6.58 2.01
CA LEU A 172 1.98 -6.44 1.65
C LEU A 172 2.37 -7.34 0.48
N LYS A 173 1.89 -8.58 0.47
CA LYS A 173 2.07 -9.50 -0.65
C LYS A 173 1.49 -8.92 -1.94
N THR A 174 0.28 -8.36 -1.87
CA THR A 174 -0.38 -7.72 -3.01
C THR A 174 0.41 -6.52 -3.54
N ILE A 175 0.92 -5.66 -2.64
CA ILE A 175 1.75 -4.51 -3.02
C ILE A 175 3.06 -4.98 -3.66
N ALA A 176 3.71 -6.01 -3.10
CA ALA A 176 4.97 -6.55 -3.62
C ALA A 176 4.81 -7.22 -4.99
N SER A 177 3.70 -7.91 -5.23
CA SER A 177 3.42 -8.63 -6.49
C SER A 177 2.51 -7.86 -7.46
N CYS A 178 2.39 -6.56 -7.29
CA CYS A 178 1.42 -5.71 -7.97
C CYS A 178 1.56 -5.76 -9.51
N LYS A 179 0.64 -6.47 -10.18
CA LYS A 179 0.57 -6.58 -11.65
C LYS A 179 -0.46 -5.66 -12.29
N SER A 180 -1.41 -5.16 -11.49
CA SER A 180 -2.53 -4.28 -11.92
C SER A 180 -2.07 -2.95 -12.51
N ALA A 181 -0.77 -2.69 -12.42
CA ALA A 181 -0.12 -1.46 -12.79
C ALA A 181 1.00 -1.75 -13.79
N ARG A 182 0.71 -2.48 -14.88
CA ARG A 182 1.64 -2.48 -16.01
C ARG A 182 1.86 -1.02 -16.42
N PRO A 183 3.11 -0.52 -16.40
CA PRO A 183 3.38 0.83 -16.87
C PRO A 183 3.03 0.96 -18.35
N ALA A 184 2.91 2.20 -18.83
CA ALA A 184 2.84 2.44 -20.26
C ALA A 184 4.09 1.82 -20.95
N PRO A 185 4.03 1.47 -22.24
CA PRO A 185 5.17 0.88 -22.95
C PRO A 185 6.46 1.72 -22.89
N THR A 186 6.33 3.03 -22.66
CA THR A 186 7.43 3.99 -22.52
C THR A 186 7.97 4.08 -21.09
N HIS A 187 7.46 3.27 -20.16
CA HIS A 187 7.75 3.36 -18.74
C HIS A 187 8.13 2.00 -18.15
N ALA A 188 8.91 2.03 -17.08
CA ALA A 188 9.20 0.88 -16.25
C ALA A 188 8.95 1.20 -14.78
N ARG A 189 8.62 0.16 -14.00
CA ARG A 189 8.34 0.28 -12.56
C ARG A 189 9.23 -0.63 -11.74
N LYS A 190 9.65 -0.16 -10.59
CA LYS A 190 10.38 -0.94 -9.59
C LYS A 190 10.04 -0.51 -8.17
N ILE A 191 10.24 -1.41 -7.22
CA ILE A 191 10.26 -1.06 -5.81
C ILE A 191 11.62 -0.43 -5.50
N THR A 192 11.63 0.75 -4.90
CA THR A 192 12.84 1.47 -4.48
C THR A 192 13.04 1.51 -2.97
N GLU A 193 12.00 1.13 -2.21
CA GLU A 193 12.02 1.09 -0.76
C GLU A 193 11.10 -0.06 -0.32
N ASP A 194 11.60 -0.92 0.57
CA ASP A 194 10.79 -1.86 1.33
C ASP A 194 11.45 -2.04 2.70
N ARG A 195 10.88 -1.43 3.74
CA ARG A 195 11.45 -1.45 5.09
C ARG A 195 10.40 -1.37 6.19
N ALA A 196 10.76 -1.91 7.35
CA ALA A 196 9.96 -1.78 8.56
C ALA A 196 10.17 -0.42 9.25
N VAL A 197 9.13 0.06 9.92
CA VAL A 197 9.16 1.23 10.80
C VAL A 197 8.61 0.83 12.16
N ALA A 198 9.30 1.18 13.24
CA ALA A 198 8.93 0.82 14.61
C ALA A 198 7.79 1.71 15.15
N VAL A 199 6.58 1.57 14.59
CA VAL A 199 5.33 2.17 15.08
C VAL A 199 4.18 1.18 14.92
N GLY A 200 3.13 1.34 15.73
CA GLY A 200 2.06 0.34 15.84
C GLY A 200 2.58 -1.01 16.34
N ASP A 201 1.88 -2.09 16.00
CA ASP A 201 2.38 -3.45 16.23
C ASP A 201 3.29 -3.90 15.09
N ALA A 202 3.06 -3.36 13.89
CA ALA A 202 3.91 -3.52 12.72
C ALA A 202 3.59 -2.42 11.70
N THR A 203 4.61 -1.75 11.18
CA THR A 203 4.47 -0.86 10.02
C THR A 203 5.53 -1.17 9.00
N ARG A 204 5.15 -1.17 7.73
CA ARG A 204 6.06 -1.34 6.59
C ARG A 204 5.79 -0.28 5.54
N ILE A 205 6.86 0.36 5.09
CA ILE A 205 6.83 1.33 4.00
C ILE A 205 7.34 0.62 2.76
N VAL A 206 6.54 0.66 1.69
CA VAL A 206 6.90 0.15 0.37
C VAL A 206 6.74 1.27 -0.65
N ARG A 207 7.76 1.53 -1.47
CA ARG A 207 7.72 2.57 -2.49
C ARG A 207 7.89 1.98 -3.86
N TRP A 208 6.87 2.15 -4.69
CA TRP A 208 6.98 1.97 -6.12
C TRP A 208 7.44 3.28 -6.77
N TYR A 209 8.30 3.13 -7.77
CA TYR A 209 8.76 4.21 -8.61
C TYR A 209 8.56 3.83 -10.07
N ASP A 210 7.90 4.72 -10.80
CA ASP A 210 7.71 4.68 -12.24
C ASP A 210 8.66 5.69 -12.88
N TYR A 211 9.35 5.27 -13.93
CA TYR A 211 10.36 6.08 -14.60
C TYR A 211 10.28 5.86 -16.10
N PRO A 212 10.55 6.91 -16.89
CA PRO A 212 10.57 6.82 -18.34
C PRO A 212 11.72 5.93 -18.80
N LEU A 213 11.47 5.15 -19.85
CA LEU A 213 12.51 4.44 -20.58
C LEU A 213 13.31 5.43 -21.44
N PRO A 214 14.54 5.05 -21.87
CA PRO A 214 15.35 5.90 -22.74
C PRO A 214 14.66 6.33 -24.04
N SER A 215 13.66 5.57 -24.50
CA SER A 215 12.84 5.88 -25.67
C SER A 215 11.91 7.08 -25.50
N ASP A 216 11.72 7.58 -24.28
CA ASP A 216 10.76 8.64 -23.95
C ASP A 216 11.25 9.50 -22.77
N GLN A 217 12.44 10.09 -22.90
CA GLN A 217 13.05 10.91 -21.84
C GLN A 217 12.26 12.16 -21.45
N GLY A 218 11.23 12.53 -22.23
CA GLY A 218 10.35 13.66 -21.94
C GLY A 218 9.21 13.35 -20.97
N SER A 219 8.92 12.07 -20.70
CA SER A 219 7.83 11.67 -19.81
C SER A 219 8.20 11.79 -18.33
N GLU A 220 7.22 12.18 -17.51
CA GLU A 220 7.40 12.42 -16.09
C GLU A 220 7.51 11.13 -15.28
N ASP A 221 8.38 11.12 -14.28
CA ASP A 221 8.43 10.06 -13.26
C ASP A 221 7.11 9.91 -12.50
N GLY A 222 6.95 8.82 -11.73
CA GLY A 222 5.85 8.65 -10.80
C GLY A 222 6.27 8.04 -9.46
N GLY A 223 5.77 8.59 -8.36
CA GLY A 223 5.95 8.06 -7.01
C GLY A 223 4.67 7.44 -6.46
N PHE A 224 4.75 6.21 -5.97
CA PHE A 224 3.60 5.52 -5.37
C PHE A 224 4.00 4.85 -4.05
N PRO A 225 4.13 5.63 -2.97
CA PRO A 225 4.45 5.10 -1.66
C PRO A 225 3.22 4.50 -0.97
N TYR A 226 3.46 3.45 -0.19
CA TYR A 226 2.52 2.79 0.69
C TYR A 226 3.11 2.72 2.09
N ALA A 227 2.29 2.98 3.11
CA ALA A 227 2.56 2.66 4.49
C ALA A 227 1.43 1.78 5.01
N VAL A 228 1.75 0.52 5.26
CA VAL A 228 0.82 -0.47 5.81
C VAL A 228 1.14 -0.59 7.29
N THR A 229 0.17 -0.30 8.15
CA THR A 229 0.30 -0.34 9.61
C THR A 229 -0.75 -1.25 10.20
N ARG A 230 -0.35 -2.18 11.06
CA ARG A 230 -1.24 -2.99 11.88
C ARG A 230 -1.17 -2.53 13.33
N LYS A 231 -2.34 -2.43 13.98
CA LYS A 231 -2.46 -2.22 15.42
C LYS A 231 -3.70 -2.93 15.96
N GLY A 232 -3.51 -3.92 16.83
CA GLY A 232 -4.57 -4.79 17.31
C GLY A 232 -5.34 -5.40 16.13
N ALA A 233 -6.66 -5.22 16.14
CA ALA A 233 -7.56 -5.71 15.10
C ALA A 233 -7.75 -4.75 13.91
N ILE A 234 -6.94 -3.69 13.80
CA ILE A 234 -7.04 -2.67 12.75
C ILE A 234 -5.81 -2.72 11.83
N VAL A 235 -6.05 -2.59 10.52
CA VAL A 235 -5.01 -2.27 9.53
C VAL A 235 -5.31 -0.90 8.92
N SER A 236 -4.30 -0.03 8.94
CA SER A 236 -4.28 1.27 8.26
C SER A 236 -3.35 1.20 7.07
N VAL A 237 -3.82 1.59 5.89
CA VAL A 237 -3.00 1.79 4.70
C VAL A 237 -3.04 3.26 4.33
N VAL A 238 -1.88 3.91 4.26
CA VAL A 238 -1.74 5.23 3.62
C VAL A 238 -1.04 5.00 2.29
N ALA A 239 -1.61 5.48 1.19
CA ALA A 239 -1.00 5.37 -0.12
C ALA A 239 -1.24 6.62 -0.97
N PHE A 240 -0.23 6.99 -1.75
CA PHE A 240 -0.32 8.12 -2.68
C PHE A 240 0.02 7.68 -4.11
N ARG A 241 -0.48 8.45 -5.06
CA ARG A 241 -0.19 8.42 -6.49
C ARG A 241 0.21 9.83 -6.88
N GLU A 242 1.45 9.97 -7.33
CA GLU A 242 2.05 11.27 -7.56
C GLU A 242 2.81 11.27 -8.87
N MET A 243 2.63 12.33 -9.67
CA MET A 243 3.55 12.62 -10.78
C MET A 243 4.87 13.18 -10.24
N GLY A 244 5.93 12.99 -11.01
CA GLY A 244 7.31 13.32 -10.66
C GLY A 244 7.92 12.39 -9.60
N LYS A 245 8.94 12.89 -8.90
CA LYS A 245 9.69 12.14 -7.87
C LYS A 245 8.83 11.70 -6.66
N GLY A 246 7.59 12.19 -6.56
CA GLY A 246 6.69 11.94 -5.43
C GLY A 246 7.17 12.59 -4.13
N ILE A 247 6.45 12.29 -3.05
CA ILE A 247 6.82 12.69 -1.70
C ILE A 247 8.18 12.08 -1.30
N LYS A 248 9.03 12.88 -0.64
CA LYS A 248 10.32 12.41 -0.15
C LYS A 248 10.16 11.26 0.87
N PRO A 249 11.07 10.28 0.93
CA PRO A 249 10.98 9.17 1.89
C PRO A 249 10.80 9.59 3.35
N ALA A 250 11.59 10.56 3.83
CA ALA A 250 11.48 11.08 5.19
C ALA A 250 10.13 11.74 5.48
N ASN A 251 9.61 12.50 4.52
CA ASN A 251 8.30 13.14 4.61
C ASN A 251 7.17 12.10 4.69
N PHE A 252 7.23 11.07 3.85
CA PHE A 252 6.24 10.00 3.88
C PHE A 252 6.31 9.16 5.15
N GLU A 253 7.51 8.92 5.69
CA GLU A 253 7.65 8.28 6.99
C GLU A 253 6.99 9.11 8.10
N ALA A 254 7.15 10.44 8.09
CA ALA A 254 6.47 11.31 9.06
C ALA A 254 4.95 11.17 8.97
N ILE A 255 4.39 11.11 7.76
CA ILE A 255 2.96 10.85 7.54
C ILE A 255 2.56 9.46 8.07
N ALA A 256 3.35 8.42 7.76
CA ALA A 256 3.09 7.06 8.22
C ALA A 256 3.08 6.96 9.76
N ARG A 257 4.03 7.61 10.43
CA ARG A 257 4.10 7.67 11.90
C ARG A 257 2.91 8.42 12.48
N SER A 258 2.50 9.54 11.87
CA SER A 258 1.29 10.25 12.27
C SER A 258 0.08 9.33 12.16
N ALA A 259 -0.12 8.66 11.02
CA ALA A 259 -1.25 7.75 10.80
C ALA A 259 -1.27 6.61 11.84
N ALA A 260 -0.11 6.04 12.18
CA ALA A 260 -0.01 5.01 13.20
C ALA A 260 -0.39 5.51 14.61
N ALA A 261 -0.06 6.76 14.93
CA ALA A 261 -0.40 7.37 16.22
C ALA A 261 -1.92 7.53 16.42
N HIS A 262 -2.68 7.77 15.34
CA HIS A 262 -4.14 7.85 15.38
C HIS A 262 -4.86 6.52 15.65
N LEU A 263 -4.15 5.40 15.62
CA LEU A 263 -4.72 4.07 15.89
C LEU A 263 -4.67 3.70 17.39
N ALA A 264 -4.10 4.57 18.24
CA ALA A 264 -3.96 4.39 19.68
C ALA A 264 -5.23 4.66 20.47
#